data_AF-A0A950YYG3-F1
#
_entry.id   AF-A0A950YYG3-F1
#
_cell.length_a   1.000
_cell.length_b   1.000
_cell.length_c   1.000
_cell.angle_alpha   90.00
_cell.angle_beta   90.00
_cell.angle_gamma   90.00
#
_symmetry.space_group_name_H-M   'P 1'
#
loop_
_entity.id
_entity.type
_entity.pdbx_description
1 polymer ?
#
loop_
_entity_poly.entity_id
_entity_poly.type
_entity_poly.pdbx_seq_one_letter_code
_entity_poly.pdbx_strand_id
1 'polypeptide(L)'
;MDKVLPGPEQAKIDANYLRGTVAEELNNDEAAFSKATTAVLKFHGMYQQDDRDLRKAGPKQVSAMVRVGVPGGVLKPDQYLALDRLSDIGNDTLRITTRQDIQYHWVSIEDVPRVLRELESVGLTTREACGNSVRNVTACPLAGVCSREVFDIQPHSLRLARHLLRNPKSQDLPRKFKISVSGCDTDCAMAAIHDIGLVARKKIVNGEERNGFRLLAAGGLGSWPRPAMPIAEFVPVEELAIWAEAILEVFAQFGNRKDRNRARMKFVLAEKGFDWFQNQIVSCVREKGIDVSESLTPWTEPAPFNRDGESSGLVQIRPLGETPKRDHGWVQTNVWRQKQNGLAAVWIKLPSGAITTQQFDDIANLAATYGDGTIRTSATQNILLPNVPMENVKALHEKVVESGLAADGVHDIADVVSCPGAETCNLGITKSRNLAEVLRDRVRAIGDEESRKIQIKISGCPNSCGQHHVADIGFHGMSRKVEGDQAPYYQLLVGGSGRHNS
;
A
#
# COMPACT_ATOMS: atom_id res chain seq x y z
N MET A 1 27.60 -19.52 -25.24
CA MET A 1 27.71 -19.85 -23.80
C MET A 1 26.49 -19.28 -23.11
N ASP A 2 25.49 -20.12 -22.88
CA ASP A 2 24.29 -19.75 -22.13
C ASP A 2 24.70 -19.40 -20.70
N LYS A 3 24.56 -18.13 -20.34
CA LYS A 3 24.92 -17.67 -19.00
C LYS A 3 23.85 -18.13 -18.01
N VAL A 4 24.29 -18.88 -16.99
CA VAL A 4 23.47 -19.35 -15.86
C VAL A 4 22.67 -18.20 -15.24
N LEU A 5 21.35 -18.36 -15.13
CA LEU A 5 20.47 -17.39 -14.48
C LEU A 5 20.67 -17.41 -12.95
N PRO A 6 20.41 -16.29 -12.24
CA PRO A 6 20.45 -16.29 -10.77
C PRO A 6 19.46 -17.28 -10.17
N GLY A 7 19.79 -17.86 -9.02
CA GLY A 7 18.96 -18.87 -8.33
C GLY A 7 17.46 -18.52 -8.20
N PRO A 8 17.06 -17.28 -7.87
CA PRO A 8 15.65 -16.90 -7.83
C PRO A 8 14.92 -16.93 -9.17
N GLU A 9 15.62 -16.78 -10.31
CA GLU A 9 15.04 -16.89 -11.65
C GLU A 9 14.92 -18.36 -12.07
N GLN A 10 15.95 -19.17 -11.77
CA GLN A 10 15.90 -20.62 -11.99
C GLN A 10 14.75 -21.26 -11.22
N ALA A 11 14.59 -20.90 -9.94
CA ALA A 11 13.49 -21.37 -9.11
C ALA A 11 12.09 -21.00 -9.63
N LYS A 12 11.94 -19.96 -10.49
CA LYS A 12 10.65 -19.65 -11.12
C LYS A 12 10.37 -20.58 -12.29
N ILE A 13 11.39 -20.87 -13.10
CA ILE A 13 11.30 -21.79 -14.25
C ILE A 13 10.90 -23.18 -13.76
N ASP A 14 11.54 -23.64 -12.68
CA ASP A 14 11.34 -24.98 -12.15
C ASP A 14 9.99 -25.16 -11.42
N ALA A 15 9.33 -24.06 -11.02
CA ALA A 15 8.19 -24.08 -10.09
C ALA A 15 6.80 -24.18 -10.72
N ASN A 16 6.69 -24.44 -12.04
CA ASN A 16 5.41 -24.68 -12.73
C ASN A 16 4.29 -23.67 -12.34
N TYR A 17 4.38 -22.44 -12.85
CA TYR A 17 3.50 -21.32 -12.46
C TYR A 17 3.58 -20.94 -10.98
N LEU A 18 4.81 -20.99 -10.43
CA LEU A 18 5.15 -20.55 -9.07
C LEU A 18 4.53 -21.40 -7.95
N ARG A 19 3.99 -22.58 -8.28
CA ARG A 19 3.40 -23.53 -7.33
C ARG A 19 4.46 -24.25 -6.52
N GLY A 20 5.53 -24.72 -7.18
CA GLY A 20 6.57 -25.54 -6.57
C GLY A 20 6.00 -26.72 -5.76
N THR A 21 6.68 -27.07 -4.66
CA THR A 21 6.31 -28.15 -3.73
C THR A 21 5.61 -27.64 -2.46
N VAL A 22 5.09 -26.40 -2.47
CA VAL A 22 4.47 -25.76 -1.28
C VAL A 22 3.35 -26.62 -0.68
N ALA A 23 2.47 -27.17 -1.53
CA ALA A 23 1.36 -27.99 -1.06
C ALA A 23 1.83 -29.35 -0.50
N GLU A 24 2.91 -29.92 -1.05
CA GLU A 24 3.47 -31.19 -0.57
C GLU A 24 4.13 -30.96 0.80
N GLU A 25 4.91 -29.89 0.94
CA GLU A 25 5.57 -29.54 2.20
C GLU A 25 4.62 -28.98 3.27
N LEU A 26 3.42 -28.52 2.92
CA LEU A 26 2.39 -28.19 3.91
C LEU A 26 1.68 -29.43 4.48
N ASN A 27 1.83 -30.59 3.85
CA ASN A 27 1.22 -31.85 4.27
C ASN A 27 2.24 -32.82 4.88
N ASN A 28 3.50 -32.40 5.05
CA ASN A 28 4.49 -33.18 5.78
C ASN A 28 4.57 -32.71 7.25
N ASP A 29 5.18 -33.50 8.12
CA ASP A 29 5.34 -33.18 9.55
C ASP A 29 6.62 -32.34 9.82
N GLU A 30 7.16 -31.66 8.81
CA GLU A 30 8.40 -30.89 8.96
C GLU A 30 8.13 -29.49 9.53
N ALA A 31 8.94 -29.09 10.52
CA ALA A 31 8.80 -27.79 11.19
C ALA A 31 9.24 -26.59 10.34
N ALA A 32 9.71 -26.80 9.11
CA ALA A 32 10.19 -25.74 8.22
C ALA A 32 10.13 -26.12 6.75
N PHE A 33 9.90 -25.12 5.89
CA PHE A 33 10.02 -25.28 4.44
C PHE A 33 11.46 -25.51 3.99
N SER A 34 11.61 -26.30 2.94
CA SER A 34 12.88 -26.49 2.24
C SER A 34 13.40 -25.18 1.66
N LYS A 35 14.71 -25.12 1.37
CA LYS A 35 15.31 -23.95 0.71
C LYS A 35 14.69 -23.66 -0.66
N ALA A 36 14.31 -24.72 -1.40
CA ALA A 36 13.65 -24.60 -2.70
C ALA A 36 12.26 -23.98 -2.53
N THR A 37 11.47 -24.48 -1.58
CA THR A 37 10.13 -23.96 -1.29
C THR A 37 10.16 -22.54 -0.77
N THR A 38 11.14 -22.19 0.07
CA THR A 38 11.32 -20.80 0.54
C THR A 38 11.50 -19.80 -0.62
N ALA A 39 12.08 -20.24 -1.75
CA ALA A 39 12.25 -19.38 -2.92
C ALA A 39 10.91 -19.05 -3.62
N VAL A 40 9.92 -19.94 -3.54
CA VAL A 40 8.58 -19.78 -4.14
C VAL A 40 7.53 -19.31 -3.15
N LEU A 41 7.74 -19.51 -1.85
CA LEU A 41 6.84 -19.14 -0.74
C LEU A 41 6.42 -17.66 -0.79
N LYS A 42 7.34 -16.79 -1.24
CA LYS A 42 7.07 -15.37 -1.45
C LYS A 42 5.97 -15.09 -2.48
N PHE A 43 5.69 -15.97 -3.43
CA PHE A 43 4.58 -15.81 -4.39
C PHE A 43 3.24 -16.23 -3.78
N HIS A 44 3.26 -16.96 -2.67
CA HIS A 44 2.11 -17.27 -1.83
C HIS A 44 1.96 -16.29 -0.67
N GLY A 45 2.53 -15.07 -0.80
CA GLY A 45 2.37 -14.01 0.20
C GLY A 45 3.16 -14.21 1.50
N MET A 46 3.99 -15.26 1.58
CA MET A 46 4.62 -15.70 2.81
C MET A 46 6.13 -15.43 2.82
N TYR A 47 6.65 -15.06 3.98
CA TYR A 47 8.09 -14.99 4.23
C TYR A 47 8.42 -15.72 5.53
N GLN A 48 9.41 -16.60 5.47
CA GLN A 48 9.92 -17.25 6.66
C GLN A 48 10.54 -16.23 7.62
N GLN A 49 10.19 -16.36 8.90
CA GLN A 49 10.67 -15.57 10.01
C GLN A 49 11.33 -16.47 11.05
N ASP A 50 12.25 -15.87 11.79
CA ASP A 50 12.89 -16.45 12.95
C ASP A 50 13.29 -15.31 13.89
N ASP A 51 13.34 -15.60 15.18
CA ASP A 51 13.81 -14.64 16.18
C ASP A 51 15.32 -14.44 16.03
N ARG A 52 15.71 -13.21 15.71
CA ARG A 52 17.10 -12.83 15.46
C ARG A 52 17.94 -12.81 16.74
N ASP A 53 17.32 -12.53 17.88
CA ASP A 53 17.98 -12.47 19.18
C ASP A 53 18.21 -13.88 19.71
N LEU A 54 17.30 -14.82 19.42
CA LEU A 54 17.42 -16.24 19.79
C LEU A 54 18.19 -17.10 18.77
N ARG A 55 18.55 -16.54 17.61
CA ARG A 55 19.19 -17.26 16.50
C ARG A 55 20.48 -18.00 16.85
N LYS A 56 21.19 -17.53 17.90
CA LYS A 56 22.43 -18.13 18.41
C LYS A 56 22.23 -19.04 19.64
N ALA A 57 21.01 -19.09 20.19
CA ALA A 57 20.72 -19.68 21.50
C ALA A 57 20.05 -21.06 21.44
N GLY A 58 19.75 -21.60 20.24
CA GLY A 58 19.10 -22.90 20.12
C GLY A 58 18.69 -23.27 18.68
N PRO A 59 17.92 -24.37 18.50
CA PRO A 59 17.36 -24.73 17.20
C PRO A 59 16.47 -23.62 16.67
N LYS A 60 16.50 -23.40 15.34
CA LYS A 60 15.71 -22.34 14.70
C LYS A 60 14.22 -22.63 14.87
N GLN A 61 13.54 -21.80 15.65
CA GLN A 61 12.08 -21.72 15.61
C GLN A 61 11.70 -20.97 14.35
N VAL A 62 10.97 -21.65 13.47
CA VAL A 62 10.58 -21.14 12.16
C VAL A 62 9.10 -20.82 12.19
N SER A 63 8.77 -19.62 11.72
CA SER A 63 7.39 -19.18 11.51
C SER A 63 7.28 -18.46 10.17
N ALA A 64 6.09 -18.00 9.82
CA ALA A 64 5.83 -17.22 8.63
C ALA A 64 5.20 -15.86 8.98
N MET A 65 5.67 -14.83 8.28
CA MET A 65 4.82 -13.67 8.02
C MET A 65 3.92 -14.03 6.86
N VAL A 66 2.61 -13.91 7.06
CA VAL A 66 1.59 -14.14 6.02
C VAL A 66 0.98 -12.79 5.64
N ARG A 67 1.04 -12.43 4.36
CA ARG A 67 0.45 -11.19 3.84
C ARG A 67 -0.82 -11.47 3.06
N VAL A 68 -1.90 -10.82 3.47
CA VAL A 68 -3.19 -10.81 2.78
C VAL A 68 -3.26 -9.59 1.86
N GLY A 69 -3.49 -9.83 0.57
CA GLY A 69 -3.72 -8.75 -0.40
C GLY A 69 -5.10 -8.14 -0.20
N VAL A 70 -5.19 -6.82 -0.09
CA VAL A 70 -6.47 -6.09 0.06
C VAL A 70 -6.63 -5.09 -1.09
N PRO A 71 -7.15 -5.51 -2.26
CA PRO A 71 -7.33 -4.66 -3.42
C PRO A 71 -8.06 -3.36 -3.11
N GLY A 72 -7.44 -2.24 -3.47
CA GLY A 72 -7.96 -0.90 -3.22
C GLY A 72 -8.11 -0.56 -1.73
N GLY A 73 -7.57 -1.37 -0.83
CA GLY A 73 -7.68 -1.20 0.62
C GLY A 73 -9.11 -1.30 1.14
N VAL A 74 -10.01 -2.04 0.50
CA VAL A 74 -11.41 -2.21 0.96
C VAL A 74 -11.63 -3.63 1.44
N LEU A 75 -12.20 -3.76 2.64
CA LEU A 75 -12.67 -5.01 3.23
C LEU A 75 -14.19 -4.93 3.41
N LYS A 76 -14.87 -5.96 2.90
CA LYS A 76 -16.30 -6.19 3.10
C LYS A 76 -16.58 -6.89 4.45
N PRO A 77 -17.84 -6.88 4.92
CA PRO A 77 -18.24 -7.58 6.14
C PRO A 77 -17.74 -9.01 6.31
N ASP A 78 -18.05 -9.87 5.35
CA ASP A 78 -17.59 -11.25 5.32
C ASP A 78 -16.05 -11.35 5.41
N GLN A 79 -15.35 -10.46 4.71
CA GLN A 79 -13.89 -10.46 4.63
C GLN A 79 -13.21 -10.09 5.94
N TYR A 80 -13.65 -9.05 6.66
CA TYR A 80 -13.02 -8.77 7.96
C TYR A 80 -13.44 -9.79 9.03
N LEU A 81 -14.65 -10.35 8.97
CA LEU A 81 -15.05 -11.42 9.89
C LEU A 81 -14.22 -12.69 9.69
N ALA A 82 -13.78 -12.98 8.48
CA ALA A 82 -12.84 -14.08 8.22
C ALA A 82 -11.44 -13.80 8.77
N LEU A 83 -10.98 -12.55 8.71
CA LEU A 83 -9.73 -12.15 9.36
C LEU A 83 -9.84 -12.21 10.88
N ASP A 84 -11.00 -11.85 11.44
CA ASP A 84 -11.28 -11.95 12.87
C ASP A 84 -11.28 -13.41 13.37
N ARG A 85 -11.81 -14.37 12.60
CA ARG A 85 -11.69 -15.82 12.93
C ARG A 85 -10.26 -16.37 12.93
N LEU A 86 -9.28 -15.56 12.51
CA LEU A 86 -7.85 -15.85 12.60
C LEU A 86 -7.20 -15.05 13.75
N SER A 87 -7.97 -14.63 14.75
CA SER A 87 -7.53 -13.82 15.89
C SER A 87 -6.50 -14.50 16.80
N ASP A 88 -6.45 -15.83 16.79
CA ASP A 88 -5.54 -16.69 17.54
C ASP A 88 -4.28 -17.09 16.75
N ILE A 89 -4.13 -16.57 15.53
CA ILE A 89 -3.03 -16.93 14.64
C ILE A 89 -1.80 -16.06 14.91
N GLY A 90 -0.66 -16.73 15.04
CA GLY A 90 0.64 -16.07 15.12
C GLY A 90 0.89 -15.47 16.49
N ASN A 91 0.82 -14.15 16.60
CA ASN A 91 1.11 -13.43 17.86
C ASN A 91 -0.01 -12.47 18.26
N ASP A 92 -1.27 -12.81 17.96
CA ASP A 92 -2.49 -12.06 18.31
C ASP A 92 -2.50 -10.60 17.82
N THR A 93 -1.73 -10.32 16.77
CA THR A 93 -1.65 -8.98 16.16
C THR A 93 -1.75 -9.03 14.65
N LEU A 94 -2.43 -8.02 14.11
CA LEU A 94 -2.48 -7.71 12.69
C LEU A 94 -1.65 -6.46 12.42
N ARG A 95 -1.12 -6.34 11.20
CA ARG A 95 -0.40 -5.14 10.78
C ARG A 95 -0.90 -4.60 9.44
N ILE A 96 -1.37 -3.36 9.44
CA ILE A 96 -1.67 -2.62 8.21
C ILE A 96 -0.38 -2.13 7.57
N THR A 97 -0.22 -2.40 6.28
CA THR A 97 1.00 -2.05 5.55
C THR A 97 0.87 -0.73 4.80
N THR A 98 2.01 -0.19 4.37
CA THR A 98 2.09 0.96 3.45
C THR A 98 1.57 0.65 2.03
N ARG A 99 1.01 -0.55 1.81
CA ARG A 99 0.31 -0.97 0.59
C ARG A 99 -1.14 -1.39 0.87
N GLN A 100 -1.73 -0.96 1.98
CA GLN A 100 -3.12 -1.29 2.35
C GLN A 100 -3.36 -2.79 2.62
N ASP A 101 -2.34 -3.63 2.48
CA ASP A 101 -2.41 -5.05 2.85
C ASP A 101 -2.44 -5.23 4.37
N ILE A 102 -2.83 -6.44 4.79
CA ILE A 102 -2.78 -6.92 6.18
C ILE A 102 -1.68 -7.98 6.30
N GLN A 103 -0.96 -7.98 7.41
CA GLN A 103 0.05 -8.99 7.73
C GLN A 103 -0.21 -9.63 9.09
N TYR A 104 -0.16 -10.96 9.12
CA TYR A 104 0.08 -11.75 10.31
C TYR A 104 1.57 -12.02 10.45
N HIS A 105 2.06 -12.06 11.67
CA HIS A 105 3.44 -12.41 11.99
C HIS A 105 3.48 -13.62 12.90
N TRP A 106 4.60 -14.33 12.88
CA TRP A 106 4.82 -15.50 13.74
C TRP A 106 3.83 -16.65 13.55
N VAL A 107 3.21 -16.74 12.37
CA VAL A 107 2.28 -17.83 12.03
C VAL A 107 3.04 -19.16 11.99
N SER A 108 2.58 -20.15 12.74
CA SER A 108 3.15 -21.50 12.68
C SER A 108 2.96 -22.09 11.28
N ILE A 109 3.85 -22.99 10.85
CA ILE A 109 3.71 -23.63 9.53
C ILE A 109 2.43 -24.48 9.47
N GLU A 110 2.09 -25.12 10.58
CA GLU A 110 0.89 -25.95 10.79
C GLU A 110 -0.42 -25.15 10.63
N ASP A 111 -0.41 -23.86 10.97
CA ASP A 111 -1.58 -22.97 10.86
C ASP A 111 -1.77 -22.38 9.46
N VAL A 112 -0.75 -22.41 8.59
CA VAL A 112 -0.83 -21.83 7.25
C VAL A 112 -2.02 -22.38 6.45
N PRO A 113 -2.32 -23.70 6.41
CA PRO A 113 -3.48 -24.23 5.72
C PRO A 113 -4.81 -23.66 6.24
N ARG A 114 -4.96 -23.46 7.55
CA ARG A 114 -6.16 -22.84 8.14
C ARG A 114 -6.32 -21.40 7.65
N VAL A 115 -5.25 -20.60 7.70
CA VAL A 115 -5.24 -19.21 7.20
C VAL A 115 -5.65 -19.16 5.73
N LEU A 116 -5.07 -20.01 4.88
CA LEU A 116 -5.38 -20.00 3.45
C LEU A 116 -6.84 -20.38 3.15
N ARG A 117 -7.41 -21.35 3.87
CA ARG A 117 -8.82 -21.77 3.71
C ARG A 117 -9.81 -20.68 4.18
N GLU A 118 -9.55 -20.05 5.33
CA GLU A 118 -10.40 -18.96 5.81
C GLU A 118 -10.41 -17.79 4.83
N LEU A 119 -9.25 -17.39 4.30
CA LEU A 119 -9.16 -16.32 3.30
C LEU A 119 -9.87 -16.68 2.00
N GLU A 120 -9.71 -17.92 1.51
CA GLU A 120 -10.38 -18.39 0.30
C GLU A 120 -11.90 -18.30 0.42
N SER A 121 -12.46 -18.66 1.59
CA SER A 121 -13.91 -18.71 1.83
C SER A 121 -14.63 -17.38 1.57
N VAL A 122 -13.90 -16.26 1.61
CA VAL A 122 -14.39 -14.89 1.40
C VAL A 122 -13.74 -14.17 0.22
N GLY A 123 -13.05 -14.93 -0.65
CA GLY A 123 -12.40 -14.40 -1.84
C GLY A 123 -11.17 -13.53 -1.58
N LEU A 124 -10.59 -13.58 -0.37
CA LEU A 124 -9.28 -13.01 -0.08
C LEU A 124 -8.17 -13.98 -0.50
N THR A 125 -6.95 -13.46 -0.67
CA THR A 125 -5.81 -14.29 -1.09
C THR A 125 -4.47 -13.70 -0.64
N THR A 126 -3.52 -14.59 -0.40
CA THR A 126 -2.10 -14.24 -0.17
C THR A 126 -1.27 -14.32 -1.46
N ARG A 127 -1.80 -15.00 -2.49
CA ARG A 127 -1.15 -15.15 -3.79
C ARG A 127 -0.79 -13.79 -4.39
N GLU A 128 0.46 -13.66 -4.84
CA GLU A 128 1.05 -12.47 -5.47
C GLU A 128 1.14 -11.22 -4.57
N ALA A 129 0.78 -11.29 -3.28
CA ALA A 129 0.99 -10.19 -2.33
C ALA A 129 2.49 -9.87 -2.11
N CYS A 130 3.35 -10.85 -2.39
CA CYS A 130 4.80 -10.80 -2.26
C CYS A 130 5.49 -11.28 -3.56
N GLY A 131 6.82 -11.45 -3.56
CA GLY A 131 7.51 -11.99 -4.75
C GLY A 131 7.76 -11.00 -5.90
N ASN A 132 8.11 -11.55 -7.07
CA ASN A 132 8.38 -10.85 -8.32
C ASN A 132 7.12 -10.89 -9.23
N SER A 133 6.01 -10.42 -8.70
CA SER A 133 4.72 -10.32 -9.37
C SER A 133 4.16 -8.91 -9.25
N VAL A 134 3.00 -8.67 -9.85
CA VAL A 134 2.14 -7.55 -9.51
C VAL A 134 1.73 -7.66 -8.04
N ARG A 135 2.03 -6.62 -7.26
CA ARG A 135 1.61 -6.48 -5.87
C ARG A 135 0.21 -5.89 -5.80
N ASN A 136 -0.34 -5.81 -4.58
CA ASN A 136 -1.64 -5.17 -4.35
C ASN A 136 -1.79 -3.84 -5.10
N VAL A 137 -2.93 -3.66 -5.76
CA VAL A 137 -3.34 -2.40 -6.40
C VAL A 137 -3.87 -1.51 -5.30
N THR A 138 -3.10 -0.49 -4.93
CA THR A 138 -3.50 0.46 -3.88
C THR A 138 -4.41 1.54 -4.45
N ALA A 139 -5.29 2.10 -3.63
CA ALA A 139 -6.23 3.14 -4.03
C ALA A 139 -6.28 4.28 -3.01
N CYS A 140 -6.79 5.43 -3.44
CA CYS A 140 -7.14 6.51 -2.52
C CYS A 140 -8.13 5.98 -1.46
N PRO A 141 -7.84 6.06 -0.16
CA PRO A 141 -8.71 5.51 0.88
C PRO A 141 -10.07 6.22 0.95
N LEU A 142 -10.17 7.43 0.39
CA LEU A 142 -11.40 8.26 0.37
C LEU A 142 -12.17 8.16 -0.95
N ALA A 143 -11.85 7.20 -1.83
CA ALA A 143 -12.57 7.00 -3.08
C ALA A 143 -14.08 6.78 -2.85
N GLY A 144 -14.93 7.44 -3.61
CA GLY A 144 -16.38 7.44 -3.47
C GLY A 144 -16.93 8.39 -2.40
N VAL A 145 -16.10 8.96 -1.51
CA VAL A 145 -16.56 9.80 -0.38
C VAL A 145 -15.92 11.19 -0.33
N CYS A 146 -14.81 11.39 -1.04
CA CYS A 146 -14.06 12.64 -1.07
C CYS A 146 -14.73 13.68 -1.99
N SER A 147 -14.94 14.90 -1.52
CA SER A 147 -15.47 16.00 -2.36
C SER A 147 -14.49 16.50 -3.43
N ARG A 148 -13.20 16.18 -3.30
CA ARG A 148 -12.16 16.53 -4.30
C ARG A 148 -11.97 15.47 -5.38
N GLU A 149 -12.57 14.29 -5.26
CA GLU A 149 -12.39 13.26 -6.28
C GLU A 149 -13.06 13.64 -7.61
N VAL A 150 -12.46 13.20 -8.70
CA VAL A 150 -13.00 13.43 -10.05
C VAL A 150 -14.18 12.49 -10.32
N PHE A 151 -14.04 11.22 -9.95
CA PHE A 151 -15.08 10.19 -9.94
C PHE A 151 -14.66 9.07 -8.96
N ASP A 152 -15.58 8.17 -8.62
CA ASP A 152 -15.25 7.04 -7.74
C ASP A 152 -14.33 6.03 -8.45
N ILE A 153 -13.07 5.96 -8.01
CA ILE A 153 -12.05 5.08 -8.58
C ILE A 153 -12.08 3.66 -8.02
N GLN A 154 -12.89 3.38 -6.99
CA GLN A 154 -12.88 2.10 -6.29
C GLN A 154 -13.28 0.91 -7.20
N PRO A 155 -14.33 0.98 -8.03
CA PRO A 155 -14.68 -0.12 -8.93
C PRO A 155 -13.55 -0.42 -9.94
N HIS A 156 -12.85 0.61 -10.39
CA HIS A 156 -11.78 0.50 -11.39
C HIS A 156 -10.50 -0.10 -10.81
N SER A 157 -10.12 0.28 -9.58
CA SER A 157 -8.98 -0.32 -8.88
C SER A 157 -9.20 -1.81 -8.61
N LEU A 158 -10.42 -2.18 -8.18
CA LEU A 158 -10.80 -3.57 -7.93
C LEU A 158 -10.83 -4.41 -9.21
N ARG A 159 -11.38 -3.86 -10.30
CA ARG A 159 -11.39 -4.52 -11.61
C ARG A 159 -9.97 -4.77 -12.12
N LEU A 160 -9.09 -3.78 -12.04
CA LEU A 160 -7.69 -3.92 -12.45
C LEU A 160 -6.95 -4.95 -11.59
N ALA A 161 -7.16 -4.94 -10.27
CA ALA A 161 -6.57 -5.94 -9.38
C ALA A 161 -7.01 -7.36 -9.73
N ARG A 162 -8.31 -7.58 -9.96
CA ARG A 162 -8.86 -8.89 -10.36
C ARG A 162 -8.34 -9.35 -11.71
N HIS A 163 -8.22 -8.44 -12.68
CA HIS A 163 -7.69 -8.72 -14.02
C HIS A 163 -6.24 -9.22 -13.99
N LEU A 164 -5.43 -8.63 -13.11
CA LEU A 164 -3.99 -8.93 -13.01
C LEU A 164 -3.69 -10.07 -12.05
N LEU A 165 -4.54 -10.32 -11.07
CA LEU A 165 -4.39 -11.41 -10.10
C LEU A 165 -4.48 -12.76 -10.83
N ARG A 166 -3.47 -13.61 -10.64
CA ARG A 166 -3.33 -14.91 -11.30
C ARG A 166 -3.14 -14.85 -12.82
N ASN A 167 -2.96 -13.67 -13.40
CA ASN A 167 -2.69 -13.50 -14.81
C ASN A 167 -1.25 -13.96 -15.13
N PRO A 168 -1.02 -14.78 -16.18
CA PRO A 168 0.32 -15.22 -16.56
C PRO A 168 1.31 -14.08 -16.79
N LYS A 169 0.84 -12.93 -17.28
CA LYS A 169 1.65 -11.72 -17.50
C LYS A 169 2.11 -11.06 -16.19
N SER A 170 1.46 -11.39 -15.07
CA SER A 170 1.71 -10.79 -13.75
C SER A 170 2.62 -11.62 -12.85
N GLN A 171 2.93 -12.87 -13.23
CA GLN A 171 3.53 -13.87 -12.32
C GLN A 171 5.06 -13.96 -12.44
N ASP A 172 5.58 -13.96 -13.66
CA ASP A 172 7.02 -14.10 -13.89
C ASP A 172 7.65 -12.77 -14.31
N LEU A 173 7.65 -11.79 -13.41
CA LEU A 173 8.31 -10.50 -13.68
C LEU A 173 9.79 -10.54 -13.26
N PRO A 174 10.64 -9.69 -13.85
CA PRO A 174 12.04 -9.54 -13.41
C PRO A 174 12.15 -9.11 -11.94
N ARG A 175 11.19 -8.31 -11.46
CA ARG A 175 11.13 -7.84 -10.06
C ARG A 175 9.70 -7.46 -9.67
N LYS A 176 9.49 -7.14 -8.38
CA LYS A 176 8.19 -6.64 -7.86
C LYS A 176 7.65 -5.48 -8.70
N PHE A 177 6.36 -5.48 -8.94
CA PHE A 177 5.65 -4.46 -9.73
C PHE A 177 4.47 -3.91 -8.92
N LYS A 178 4.35 -2.59 -8.79
CA LYS A 178 3.39 -1.93 -7.91
C LYS A 178 2.50 -0.99 -8.71
N ILE A 179 1.19 -1.03 -8.40
CA ILE A 179 0.19 -0.19 -9.04
C ILE A 179 -0.55 0.63 -7.98
N SER A 180 -0.89 1.88 -8.28
CA SER A 180 -1.73 2.73 -7.44
C SER A 180 -2.73 3.54 -8.24
N VAL A 181 -3.90 3.82 -7.65
CA VAL A 181 -5.01 4.57 -8.26
C VAL A 181 -5.45 5.71 -7.36
N SER A 182 -5.24 6.95 -7.80
CA SER A 182 -5.63 8.18 -7.12
C SER A 182 -6.89 8.78 -7.73
N GLY A 183 -7.79 9.26 -6.89
CA GLY A 183 -9.08 9.85 -7.30
C GLY A 183 -9.01 11.31 -7.74
N CYS A 184 -7.88 12.00 -7.52
CA CYS A 184 -7.65 13.39 -7.90
C CYS A 184 -6.16 13.74 -7.82
N ASP A 185 -5.81 14.96 -8.20
CA ASP A 185 -4.44 15.46 -8.22
C ASP A 185 -3.74 15.61 -6.88
N THR A 186 -4.48 15.62 -5.76
CA THR A 186 -3.84 15.51 -4.43
C THR A 186 -2.99 14.24 -4.30
N ASP A 187 -3.28 13.21 -5.12
CA ASP A 187 -2.50 12.00 -5.26
C ASP A 187 -2.31 11.23 -3.94
N CYS A 188 -3.40 11.04 -3.18
CA CYS A 188 -3.36 10.34 -1.89
C CYS A 188 -2.83 8.89 -1.99
N ALA A 189 -2.88 8.25 -3.16
CA ALA A 189 -2.30 6.91 -3.39
C ALA A 189 -0.82 6.96 -3.83
N MET A 190 -0.24 8.15 -4.01
CA MET A 190 1.16 8.40 -4.39
C MET A 190 1.51 7.73 -5.74
N ALA A 191 0.75 8.01 -6.79
CA ALA A 191 0.94 7.52 -8.15
C ALA A 191 2.38 7.67 -8.66
N ALA A 192 3.03 8.79 -8.32
CA ALA A 192 4.39 9.08 -8.77
C ALA A 192 5.48 8.11 -8.27
N ILE A 193 5.21 7.23 -7.29
CA ILE A 193 6.21 6.27 -6.77
C ILE A 193 5.95 4.80 -7.16
N HIS A 194 5.00 4.57 -8.06
CA HIS A 194 4.57 3.23 -8.47
C HIS A 194 5.09 2.86 -9.86
N ASP A 195 5.16 1.55 -10.13
CA ASP A 195 5.52 1.07 -11.46
C ASP A 195 4.41 1.45 -12.47
N ILE A 196 3.13 1.44 -12.05
CA ILE A 196 2.02 2.16 -12.71
C ILE A 196 1.34 3.06 -11.67
N GLY A 197 1.22 4.34 -11.99
CA GLY A 197 0.44 5.31 -11.23
C GLY A 197 -0.72 5.83 -12.08
N LEU A 198 -1.94 5.72 -11.58
CA LEU A 198 -3.15 6.23 -12.24
C LEU A 198 -3.69 7.41 -11.43
N VAL A 199 -3.93 8.54 -12.07
CA VAL A 199 -4.57 9.71 -11.45
C VAL A 199 -5.84 10.04 -12.22
N ALA A 200 -6.99 10.04 -11.55
CA ALA A 200 -8.28 10.23 -12.19
C ALA A 200 -8.35 11.54 -12.98
N ARG A 201 -8.98 11.47 -14.16
CA ARG A 201 -9.20 12.56 -15.10
C ARG A 201 -10.55 12.42 -15.78
N LYS A 202 -11.09 13.53 -16.24
CA LYS A 202 -12.21 13.60 -17.18
C LYS A 202 -11.76 14.27 -18.46
N LYS A 203 -12.32 13.84 -19.58
CA LYS A 203 -12.06 14.42 -20.91
C LYS A 203 -13.37 14.46 -21.68
N ILE A 204 -13.60 15.52 -22.46
CA ILE A 204 -14.74 15.61 -23.37
C ILE A 204 -14.29 15.03 -24.71
N VAL A 205 -15.01 14.04 -25.21
CA VAL A 205 -14.77 13.35 -26.49
C VAL A 205 -16.07 13.34 -27.26
N ASN A 206 -16.08 13.92 -28.46
CA ASN A 206 -17.30 14.04 -29.29
C ASN A 206 -18.51 14.66 -28.57
N GLY A 207 -18.26 15.57 -27.62
CA GLY A 207 -19.30 16.20 -26.80
C GLY A 207 -19.74 15.43 -25.56
N GLU A 208 -19.20 14.21 -25.35
CA GLU A 208 -19.50 13.39 -24.17
C GLU A 208 -18.35 13.40 -23.17
N GLU A 209 -18.69 13.51 -21.88
CA GLU A 209 -17.72 13.41 -20.80
C GLU A 209 -17.32 11.95 -20.58
N ARG A 210 -16.02 11.65 -20.67
CA ARG A 210 -15.45 10.33 -20.40
C ARG A 210 -14.57 10.35 -19.17
N ASN A 211 -14.73 9.33 -18.33
CA ASN A 211 -13.83 9.07 -17.22
C ASN A 211 -12.59 8.33 -17.70
N GLY A 212 -11.45 8.69 -17.15
CA GLY A 212 -10.18 8.05 -17.46
C GLY A 212 -9.11 8.42 -16.46
N PHE A 213 -7.86 8.16 -16.82
CA PHE A 213 -6.73 8.35 -15.93
C PHE A 213 -5.54 8.92 -16.67
N ARG A 214 -4.87 9.90 -16.06
CA ARG A 214 -3.48 10.16 -16.40
C ARG A 214 -2.65 8.97 -15.95
N LEU A 215 -1.87 8.39 -16.87
CA LEU A 215 -1.13 7.16 -16.66
C LEU A 215 0.36 7.46 -16.57
N LEU A 216 0.92 7.25 -15.38
CA LEU A 216 2.34 7.34 -15.07
C LEU A 216 2.95 5.94 -15.02
N ALA A 217 4.21 5.80 -15.40
CA ALA A 217 4.92 4.53 -15.27
C ALA A 217 6.38 4.66 -14.85
N ALA A 218 6.93 3.54 -14.38
CA ALA A 218 8.34 3.34 -14.05
C ALA A 218 8.85 4.16 -12.85
N GLY A 219 7.95 4.49 -11.91
CA GLY A 219 8.33 5.05 -10.62
C GLY A 219 8.84 3.99 -9.64
N GLY A 220 9.50 4.43 -8.58
CA GLY A 220 9.83 3.55 -7.48
C GLY A 220 10.88 4.06 -6.54
N LEU A 221 10.64 3.83 -5.25
CA LEU A 221 11.61 4.07 -4.17
C LEU A 221 12.65 2.95 -4.06
N GLY A 222 13.55 3.07 -3.08
CA GLY A 222 14.65 2.15 -2.76
C GLY A 222 15.96 2.93 -2.65
N SER A 223 17.10 2.24 -2.76
CA SER A 223 18.43 2.89 -2.75
C SER A 223 18.66 3.91 -3.86
N TRP A 224 17.86 3.85 -4.94
CA TRP A 224 17.92 4.77 -6.06
C TRP A 224 16.51 5.24 -6.45
N PRO A 225 15.92 6.21 -5.74
CA PRO A 225 14.53 6.63 -5.96
C PRO A 225 14.36 7.33 -7.33
N ARG A 226 13.23 7.06 -8.01
CA ARG A 226 12.81 7.77 -9.23
C ARG A 226 11.31 8.01 -9.23
N PRO A 227 10.84 9.21 -9.65
CA PRO A 227 9.43 9.43 -9.94
C PRO A 227 9.02 8.67 -11.21
N ALA A 228 7.73 8.34 -11.31
CA ALA A 228 7.12 7.81 -12.51
C ALA A 228 6.99 8.91 -13.57
N MET A 229 7.07 8.52 -14.85
CA MET A 229 6.97 9.42 -16.00
C MET A 229 5.59 9.32 -16.64
N PRO A 230 5.03 10.42 -17.18
CA PRO A 230 3.72 10.41 -17.84
C PRO A 230 3.79 9.66 -19.17
N ILE A 231 3.11 8.52 -19.28
CA ILE A 231 3.08 7.70 -20.51
C ILE A 231 1.88 8.07 -21.38
N ALA A 232 0.74 8.38 -20.77
CA ALA A 232 -0.45 8.83 -21.45
C ALA A 232 -1.17 9.87 -20.57
N GLU A 233 -1.66 10.93 -21.20
CA GLU A 233 -2.36 12.01 -20.50
C GLU A 233 -3.81 11.64 -20.18
N PHE A 234 -4.41 10.72 -20.95
CA PHE A 234 -5.75 10.21 -20.68
C PHE A 234 -5.95 8.77 -21.17
N VAL A 235 -6.12 7.82 -20.27
CA VAL A 235 -6.49 6.43 -20.59
C VAL A 235 -7.94 6.20 -20.15
N PRO A 236 -8.87 5.90 -21.07
CA PRO A 236 -10.25 5.56 -20.73
C PRO A 236 -10.34 4.39 -19.76
N VAL A 237 -11.36 4.39 -18.89
CA VAL A 237 -11.49 3.38 -17.83
C VAL A 237 -11.55 1.94 -18.36
N GLU A 238 -12.11 1.75 -19.55
CA GLU A 238 -12.27 0.50 -20.28
C GLU A 238 -10.95 -0.05 -20.84
N GLU A 239 -9.96 0.81 -21.09
CA GLU A 239 -8.67 0.43 -21.66
C GLU A 239 -7.60 0.15 -20.60
N LEU A 240 -7.87 0.42 -19.31
CA LEU A 240 -6.88 0.29 -18.22
C LEU A 240 -6.16 -1.06 -18.20
N ALA A 241 -6.88 -2.15 -18.42
CA ALA A 241 -6.30 -3.49 -18.43
C ALA A 241 -5.31 -3.67 -19.60
N ILE A 242 -5.63 -3.14 -20.78
CA ILE A 242 -4.82 -3.21 -21.99
C ILE A 242 -3.49 -2.47 -21.78
N TRP A 243 -3.57 -1.23 -21.27
CA TRP A 243 -2.40 -0.42 -20.95
C TRP A 243 -1.54 -1.04 -19.85
N ALA A 244 -2.15 -1.58 -18.79
CA ALA A 244 -1.41 -2.23 -17.72
C ALA A 244 -0.66 -3.48 -18.22
N GLU A 245 -1.30 -4.30 -19.06
CA GLU A 245 -0.64 -5.44 -19.67
C GLU A 245 0.49 -5.03 -20.62
N ALA A 246 0.31 -3.99 -21.44
CA ALA A 246 1.37 -3.50 -22.32
C ALA A 246 2.62 -3.10 -21.53
N ILE A 247 2.45 -2.43 -20.39
CA ILE A 247 3.57 -2.07 -19.50
C ILE A 247 4.21 -3.32 -18.87
N LEU A 248 3.40 -4.30 -18.47
CA LEU A 248 3.91 -5.57 -17.94
C LEU A 248 4.70 -6.34 -18.99
N GLU A 249 4.27 -6.37 -20.24
CA GLU A 249 4.96 -7.00 -21.36
C GLU A 249 6.32 -6.33 -21.63
N VAL A 250 6.35 -5.00 -21.72
CA VAL A 250 7.60 -4.24 -21.83
C VAL A 250 8.54 -4.55 -20.66
N PHE A 251 8.03 -4.59 -19.43
CA PHE A 251 8.87 -4.92 -18.29
C PHE A 251 9.36 -6.37 -18.31
N ALA A 252 8.50 -7.33 -18.66
CA ALA A 252 8.83 -8.75 -18.72
C ALA A 252 9.92 -9.04 -19.78
N GLN A 253 9.84 -8.36 -20.92
CA GLN A 253 10.74 -8.53 -22.06
C GLN A 253 12.10 -7.84 -21.84
N PHE A 254 12.11 -6.61 -21.32
CA PHE A 254 13.31 -5.77 -21.29
C PHE A 254 13.92 -5.59 -19.90
N GLY A 255 13.25 -6.05 -18.84
CA GLY A 255 13.75 -5.93 -17.47
C GLY A 255 14.93 -6.84 -17.16
N ASN A 256 15.88 -6.32 -16.38
CA ASN A 256 17.08 -7.06 -15.99
C ASN A 256 16.73 -8.21 -15.02
N ARG A 257 17.02 -9.46 -15.43
CA ARG A 257 16.85 -10.67 -14.61
C ARG A 257 18.15 -11.17 -13.97
N LYS A 258 19.29 -10.54 -14.26
CA LYS A 258 20.63 -10.95 -13.80
C LYS A 258 21.02 -10.23 -12.52
N ASP A 259 20.91 -8.90 -12.50
CA ASP A 259 21.23 -8.08 -11.33
C ASP A 259 19.96 -7.63 -10.63
N ARG A 260 19.67 -8.26 -9.49
CA ARG A 260 18.50 -7.97 -8.66
C ARG A 260 18.44 -6.52 -8.17
N ASN A 261 19.58 -5.85 -8.01
CA ASN A 261 19.63 -4.45 -7.57
C ASN A 261 19.25 -3.48 -8.70
N ARG A 262 19.32 -3.94 -9.95
CA ARG A 262 18.96 -3.20 -11.17
C ARG A 262 17.76 -3.79 -11.92
N ALA A 263 16.97 -4.64 -11.26
CA ALA A 263 15.88 -5.41 -11.88
C ALA A 263 14.49 -4.72 -11.90
N ARG A 264 14.33 -3.54 -11.31
CA ARG A 264 13.06 -2.79 -11.30
C ARG A 264 12.82 -2.07 -12.64
N MET A 265 11.57 -1.86 -13.03
CA MET A 265 11.20 -1.23 -14.30
C MET A 265 11.81 0.15 -14.51
N LYS A 266 11.97 0.96 -13.45
CA LYS A 266 12.68 2.26 -13.50
C LYS A 266 14.07 2.20 -14.12
N PHE A 267 14.76 1.06 -14.07
CA PHE A 267 16.06 0.88 -14.70
C PHE A 267 15.96 0.62 -16.20
N VAL A 268 14.86 0.01 -16.69
CA VAL A 268 14.58 -0.11 -18.13
C VAL A 268 14.43 1.29 -18.71
N LEU A 269 13.59 2.12 -18.10
CA LEU A 269 13.42 3.53 -18.48
C LEU A 269 14.76 4.28 -18.43
N ALA A 270 15.54 4.14 -17.36
CA ALA A 270 16.79 4.86 -17.20
C ALA A 270 17.88 4.46 -18.22
N GLU A 271 17.88 3.20 -18.66
CA GLU A 271 18.84 2.71 -19.65
C GLU A 271 18.44 3.07 -21.08
N LYS A 272 17.15 2.94 -21.41
CA LYS A 272 16.65 3.06 -22.78
C LYS A 272 16.16 4.47 -23.15
N GLY A 273 15.86 5.30 -22.15
CA GLY A 273 15.29 6.63 -22.35
C GLY A 273 13.76 6.61 -22.42
N PHE A 274 13.16 7.78 -22.19
CA PHE A 274 11.70 7.95 -22.13
C PHE A 274 11.02 7.69 -23.46
N ASP A 275 11.52 8.28 -24.56
CA ASP A 275 10.90 8.14 -25.88
C ASP A 275 10.82 6.68 -26.33
N TRP A 276 11.92 5.94 -26.15
CA TRP A 276 11.92 4.50 -26.44
C TRP A 276 10.89 3.77 -25.58
N PHE A 277 10.87 4.05 -24.28
CA PHE A 277 10.01 3.37 -23.33
C PHE A 277 8.52 3.61 -23.61
N GLN A 278 8.12 4.86 -23.84
CA GLN A 278 6.76 5.23 -24.21
C GLN A 278 6.38 4.60 -25.56
N ASN A 279 7.26 4.66 -26.56
CA ASN A 279 7.00 4.07 -27.87
C ASN A 279 6.79 2.55 -27.81
N GLN A 280 7.56 1.81 -26.99
CA GLN A 280 7.34 0.37 -26.82
C GLN A 280 5.97 0.07 -26.21
N ILE A 281 5.57 0.82 -25.18
CA ILE A 281 4.25 0.64 -24.55
C ILE A 281 3.14 0.93 -25.56
N VAL A 282 3.24 2.07 -26.27
CA VAL A 282 2.28 2.47 -27.30
C VAL A 282 2.17 1.44 -28.42
N SER A 283 3.29 0.88 -28.88
CA SER A 283 3.28 -0.19 -29.88
C SER A 283 2.53 -1.43 -29.38
N CYS A 284 2.79 -1.90 -28.15
CA CYS A 284 2.03 -3.01 -27.56
C CYS A 284 0.53 -2.71 -27.43
N VAL A 285 0.14 -1.46 -27.16
CA VAL A 285 -1.26 -1.04 -27.10
C VAL A 285 -1.91 -1.04 -28.49
N ARG A 286 -1.20 -0.54 -29.51
CA ARG A 286 -1.66 -0.56 -30.92
C ARG A 286 -1.82 -1.96 -31.47
N GLU A 287 -0.92 -2.88 -31.13
CA GLU A 287 -1.00 -4.31 -31.50
C GLU A 287 -2.26 -4.99 -30.93
N LYS A 288 -2.83 -4.43 -29.84
CA LYS A 288 -4.10 -4.86 -29.25
C LYS A 288 -5.33 -4.16 -29.83
N GLY A 289 -5.15 -3.39 -30.92
CA GLY A 289 -6.23 -2.76 -31.68
C GLY A 289 -6.74 -1.43 -31.10
N ILE A 290 -6.00 -0.82 -30.16
CA ILE A 290 -6.38 0.47 -29.57
C ILE A 290 -5.71 1.63 -30.32
N ASP A 291 -6.50 2.61 -30.73
CA ASP A 291 -5.96 3.90 -31.18
C ASP A 291 -5.54 4.74 -29.97
N VAL A 292 -4.25 5.08 -29.90
CA VAL A 292 -3.65 5.85 -28.81
C VAL A 292 -3.69 7.36 -29.04
N SER A 293 -4.18 7.83 -30.20
CA SER A 293 -4.18 9.25 -30.56
C SER A 293 -4.81 10.12 -29.46
N GLU A 294 -5.96 9.70 -28.93
CA GLU A 294 -6.65 10.33 -27.82
C GLU A 294 -5.80 10.33 -26.54
N SER A 295 -5.12 9.21 -26.27
CA SER A 295 -4.37 8.99 -25.04
C SER A 295 -3.11 9.85 -24.92
N LEU A 296 -2.51 10.19 -26.06
CA LEU A 296 -1.28 10.98 -26.13
C LEU A 296 -1.52 12.48 -26.30
N THR A 297 -2.74 12.87 -26.68
CA THR A 297 -3.10 14.29 -26.82
C THR A 297 -3.03 14.98 -25.45
N PRO A 298 -2.42 16.18 -25.33
CA PRO A 298 -2.38 16.93 -24.09
C PRO A 298 -3.75 17.01 -23.43
N TRP A 299 -3.80 16.71 -22.14
CA TRP A 299 -5.03 16.81 -21.39
C TRP A 299 -5.40 18.29 -21.20
N THR A 300 -6.57 18.66 -21.68
CA THR A 300 -7.21 19.93 -21.33
C THR A 300 -8.24 19.66 -20.25
N GLU A 301 -8.14 20.40 -19.15
CA GLU A 301 -9.13 20.33 -18.09
C GLU A 301 -10.50 20.72 -18.66
N PRO A 302 -11.54 19.87 -18.52
CA PRO A 302 -12.88 20.30 -18.88
C PRO A 302 -13.20 21.56 -18.08
N ALA A 303 -13.89 22.54 -18.71
CA ALA A 303 -14.24 23.80 -18.06
C ALA A 303 -14.76 23.52 -16.65
N PRO A 304 -14.26 24.22 -15.61
CA PRO A 304 -14.62 23.92 -14.24
C PRO A 304 -16.14 23.91 -14.15
N PHE A 305 -16.69 22.77 -13.74
CA PHE A 305 -18.09 22.72 -13.34
C PHE A 305 -18.21 23.72 -12.19
N ASN A 306 -19.02 24.78 -12.35
CA ASN A 306 -19.24 25.77 -11.29
C ASN A 306 -19.58 25.04 -9.99
N ARG A 307 -18.60 24.92 -9.10
CA ARG A 307 -18.78 24.49 -7.71
C ARG A 307 -19.21 25.70 -6.89
N ASP A 308 -20.24 26.40 -7.37
CA ASP A 308 -20.83 27.58 -6.70
C ASP A 308 -21.78 27.18 -5.57
N GLY A 309 -21.90 25.89 -5.26
CA GLY A 309 -22.33 25.45 -3.93
C GLY A 309 -21.09 25.36 -3.07
N GLU A 310 -21.02 26.19 -2.01
CA GLU A 310 -20.01 26.24 -0.94
C GLU A 310 -18.86 25.24 -1.06
N SER A 311 -17.63 25.74 -1.07
CA SER A 311 -16.38 24.97 -1.03
C SER A 311 -16.28 24.07 0.21
N SER A 312 -17.07 23.00 0.25
CA SER A 312 -16.91 21.88 1.14
C SER A 312 -15.77 21.03 0.57
N GLY A 313 -14.53 21.51 0.77
CA GLY A 313 -13.41 20.58 0.89
C GLY A 313 -13.72 19.53 1.97
N LEU A 314 -12.81 18.58 2.21
CA LEU A 314 -12.84 17.83 3.47
C LEU A 314 -12.63 18.84 4.60
N VAL A 315 -13.72 19.43 5.09
CA VAL A 315 -13.70 20.33 6.23
C VAL A 315 -13.58 19.40 7.43
N GLN A 316 -12.38 19.35 8.04
CA GLN A 316 -12.27 18.95 9.43
C GLN A 316 -13.35 19.71 10.20
N ILE A 317 -14.16 19.03 10.99
CA ILE A 317 -15.22 19.69 11.76
C ILE A 317 -14.55 20.74 12.65
N ARG A 318 -14.58 22.01 12.22
CA ARG A 318 -14.21 23.15 13.04
C ARG A 318 -15.50 23.61 13.74
N PRO A 319 -15.56 23.69 15.07
CA PRO A 319 -16.59 24.46 15.74
C PRO A 319 -16.53 25.91 15.20
N LEU A 320 -17.69 26.50 14.86
CA LEU A 320 -17.75 27.92 14.54
C LEU A 320 -17.31 28.74 15.76
N GLY A 321 -16.27 29.57 15.61
CA GLY A 321 -16.13 30.79 16.41
C GLY A 321 -15.06 30.85 17.50
N GLU A 322 -14.13 29.90 17.65
CA GLU A 322 -13.09 30.00 18.69
C GLU A 322 -11.67 29.73 18.22
N THR A 323 -10.73 30.53 18.74
CA THR A 323 -9.29 30.38 18.54
C THR A 323 -8.82 29.03 19.12
N PRO A 324 -8.01 28.23 18.40
CA PRO A 324 -7.81 26.83 18.76
C PRO A 324 -6.94 26.66 20.02
N LYS A 325 -7.53 26.22 21.14
CA LYS A 325 -6.79 25.63 22.29
C LYS A 325 -6.66 24.13 22.09
N ARG A 326 -5.55 23.54 22.57
CA ARG A 326 -5.06 22.15 22.43
C ARG A 326 -6.03 21.00 22.80
N ASP A 327 -7.30 21.28 23.05
CA ASP A 327 -8.35 20.35 23.46
C ASP A 327 -9.22 19.88 22.27
N HIS A 328 -8.62 19.76 21.09
CA HIS A 328 -9.35 19.61 19.81
C HIS A 328 -10.12 18.31 19.65
N GLY A 329 -9.99 17.35 20.57
CA GLY A 329 -10.77 16.12 20.57
C GLY A 329 -10.49 15.21 19.36
N TRP A 330 -10.70 13.92 19.58
CA TRP A 330 -10.60 12.90 18.54
C TRP A 330 -11.51 13.22 17.33
N VAL A 331 -12.71 13.79 17.56
CA VAL A 331 -13.66 14.12 16.49
C VAL A 331 -13.09 15.10 15.47
N GLN A 332 -12.43 16.18 15.88
CA GLN A 332 -11.93 17.18 14.93
C GLN A 332 -10.83 16.64 14.02
N THR A 333 -9.99 15.77 14.57
CA THR A 333 -8.84 15.24 13.83
C THR A 333 -9.22 14.03 12.99
N ASN A 334 -10.09 13.16 13.50
CA ASN A 334 -10.37 11.85 12.91
C ASN A 334 -11.71 11.75 12.19
N VAL A 335 -12.65 12.70 12.36
CA VAL A 335 -13.96 12.65 11.69
C VAL A 335 -14.03 13.68 10.58
N TRP A 336 -14.13 13.21 9.33
CA TRP A 336 -14.12 14.05 8.13
C TRP A 336 -15.48 13.99 7.45
N ARG A 337 -16.03 15.14 7.06
CA ARG A 337 -17.28 15.18 6.28
C ARG A 337 -17.08 14.57 4.90
N GLN A 338 -18.04 13.77 4.45
CA GLN A 338 -18.05 13.24 3.08
C GLN A 338 -18.75 14.21 2.12
N LYS A 339 -18.68 13.92 0.82
CA LYS A 339 -19.48 14.63 -0.19
C LYS A 339 -20.99 14.30 -0.10
N GLN A 340 -21.33 13.16 0.51
CA GLN A 340 -22.70 12.76 0.79
C GLN A 340 -23.21 13.50 2.03
N ASN A 341 -24.34 14.21 1.88
CA ASN A 341 -24.94 14.96 2.97
C ASN A 341 -25.26 14.05 4.17
N GLY A 342 -24.90 14.50 5.37
CA GLY A 342 -25.17 13.78 6.62
C GLY A 342 -24.25 12.60 6.91
N LEU A 343 -23.25 12.31 6.08
CA LEU A 343 -22.29 11.22 6.29
C LEU A 343 -20.87 11.71 6.60
N ALA A 344 -20.16 10.89 7.37
CA ALA A 344 -18.78 11.07 7.77
C ALA A 344 -17.89 9.89 7.36
N ALA A 345 -16.63 10.20 7.11
CA ALA A 345 -15.52 9.26 7.04
C ALA A 345 -14.74 9.37 8.36
N VAL A 346 -14.74 8.29 9.13
CA VAL A 346 -14.14 8.24 10.47
C VAL A 346 -12.83 7.47 10.43
N TRP A 347 -11.74 8.08 10.86
CA TRP A 347 -10.41 7.48 10.89
C TRP A 347 -10.08 6.86 12.25
N ILE A 348 -9.51 5.66 12.21
CA ILE A 348 -8.88 5.02 13.36
C ILE A 348 -7.36 5.07 13.14
N LYS A 349 -6.68 5.90 13.92
CA LYS A 349 -5.22 6.04 13.89
C LYS A 349 -4.59 4.83 14.57
N LEU A 350 -3.72 4.13 13.84
CA LEU A 350 -3.05 2.93 14.31
C LEU A 350 -1.54 3.17 14.36
N PRO A 351 -0.96 3.35 15.56
CA PRO A 351 0.48 3.37 15.76
C PRO A 351 1.27 2.32 14.96
N SER A 352 1.98 2.76 13.91
CA SER A 352 2.75 1.87 13.02
C SER A 352 1.91 0.73 12.40
N GLY A 353 0.62 0.95 12.24
CA GLY A 353 -0.35 -0.02 11.71
C GLY A 353 -0.58 -1.27 12.54
N ALA A 354 -0.10 -1.34 13.78
CA ALA A 354 -0.37 -2.49 14.63
C ALA A 354 -1.74 -2.37 15.29
N ILE A 355 -2.42 -3.50 15.35
CA ILE A 355 -3.72 -3.66 16.01
C ILE A 355 -3.76 -5.06 16.62
N THR A 356 -4.30 -5.17 17.83
CA THR A 356 -4.58 -6.48 18.43
C THR A 356 -5.79 -7.10 17.74
N THR A 357 -5.95 -8.41 17.87
CA THR A 357 -7.09 -9.08 17.25
C THR A 357 -8.41 -8.68 17.91
N GLN A 358 -8.44 -8.48 19.22
CA GLN A 358 -9.59 -7.88 19.92
C GLN A 358 -9.95 -6.48 19.39
N GLN A 359 -8.95 -5.61 19.21
CA GLN A 359 -9.22 -4.28 18.64
C GLN A 359 -9.73 -4.35 17.20
N PHE A 360 -9.32 -5.36 16.43
CA PHE A 360 -9.82 -5.54 15.08
C PHE A 360 -11.28 -6.01 15.06
N ASP A 361 -11.67 -6.91 15.98
CA ASP A 361 -13.06 -7.26 16.25
C ASP A 361 -13.89 -6.02 16.65
N ASP A 362 -13.36 -5.19 17.56
CA ASP A 362 -14.03 -3.95 17.96
C ASP A 362 -14.28 -3.03 16.75
N ILE A 363 -13.29 -2.87 15.85
CA ILE A 363 -13.45 -2.09 14.61
C ILE A 363 -14.50 -2.72 13.67
N ALA A 364 -14.54 -4.05 13.56
CA ALA A 364 -15.56 -4.75 12.77
C ALA A 364 -16.96 -4.45 13.30
N ASN A 365 -17.16 -4.56 14.61
CA ASN A 365 -18.42 -4.24 15.28
C ASN A 365 -18.81 -2.77 15.13
N LEU A 366 -17.84 -1.84 15.24
CA LEU A 366 -18.04 -0.41 15.01
C LEU A 366 -18.49 -0.12 13.58
N ALA A 367 -17.83 -0.73 12.59
CA ALA A 367 -18.16 -0.56 11.17
C ALA A 367 -19.58 -1.05 10.86
N ALA A 368 -19.95 -2.22 11.38
CA ALA A 368 -21.26 -2.83 11.17
C ALA A 368 -22.39 -2.07 11.89
N THR A 369 -22.13 -1.56 13.10
CA THR A 369 -23.15 -0.93 13.94
C THR A 369 -23.40 0.53 13.56
N TYR A 370 -22.33 1.29 13.31
CA TYR A 370 -22.41 2.74 13.16
C TYR A 370 -22.20 3.23 11.73
N GLY A 371 -21.71 2.39 10.82
CA GLY A 371 -21.51 2.69 9.40
C GLY A 371 -22.29 1.76 8.48
N ASP A 372 -21.75 1.50 7.29
CA ASP A 372 -22.33 0.56 6.31
C ASP A 372 -21.66 -0.83 6.34
N GLY A 373 -20.87 -1.12 7.37
CA GLY A 373 -20.07 -2.33 7.46
C GLY A 373 -18.87 -2.36 6.52
N THR A 374 -18.42 -1.24 5.93
CA THR A 374 -17.17 -1.20 5.15
C THR A 374 -15.98 -0.82 6.05
N ILE A 375 -14.85 -1.51 5.88
CA ILE A 375 -13.56 -1.10 6.45
C ILE A 375 -12.61 -0.76 5.31
N ARG A 376 -11.84 0.34 5.46
CA ARG A 376 -10.77 0.67 4.53
C ARG A 376 -9.42 0.80 5.21
N THR A 377 -8.38 0.25 4.60
CA THR A 377 -6.99 0.38 5.05
C THR A 377 -6.27 1.44 4.22
N SER A 378 -5.29 2.14 4.81
CA SER A 378 -4.56 3.22 4.14
C SER A 378 -3.06 2.95 4.01
N ALA A 379 -2.41 3.64 3.06
CA ALA A 379 -0.96 3.59 2.90
C ALA A 379 -0.20 4.29 4.04
N THR A 380 -0.89 5.06 4.90
CA THR A 380 -0.35 5.59 6.16
C THR A 380 -0.56 4.62 7.32
N GLN A 381 -1.01 3.39 7.04
CA GLN A 381 -1.19 2.31 8.01
C GLN A 381 -2.36 2.52 8.98
N ASN A 382 -3.33 3.36 8.63
CA ASN A 382 -4.54 3.59 9.42
C ASN A 382 -5.76 2.89 8.82
N ILE A 383 -6.85 2.87 9.58
CA ILE A 383 -8.17 2.40 9.13
C ILE A 383 -9.12 3.58 8.94
N LEU A 384 -10.00 3.48 7.96
CA LEU A 384 -11.09 4.41 7.70
C LEU A 384 -12.42 3.62 7.67
N LEU A 385 -13.40 4.11 8.43
CA LEU A 385 -14.80 3.70 8.40
C LEU A 385 -15.57 4.75 7.58
N PRO A 386 -15.89 4.48 6.30
CA PRO A 386 -16.72 5.37 5.51
C PRO A 386 -18.20 5.24 5.92
N ASN A 387 -19.01 6.20 5.47
CA ASN A 387 -20.46 6.13 5.42
C ASN A 387 -21.10 6.05 6.81
N VAL A 388 -20.45 6.66 7.81
CA VAL A 388 -20.98 6.79 9.17
C VAL A 388 -21.97 7.96 9.20
N PRO A 389 -23.26 7.76 9.53
CA PRO A 389 -24.18 8.87 9.76
C PRO A 389 -23.66 9.83 10.82
N MET A 390 -23.72 11.14 10.55
CA MET A 390 -23.20 12.17 11.46
C MET A 390 -23.81 12.08 12.87
N GLU A 391 -25.06 11.65 12.98
CA GLU A 391 -25.76 11.41 14.27
C GLU A 391 -25.13 10.27 15.09
N ASN A 392 -24.52 9.28 14.43
CA ASN A 392 -23.87 8.15 15.08
C ASN A 392 -22.48 8.48 15.62
N VAL A 393 -21.86 9.59 15.18
CA VAL A 393 -20.46 9.91 15.50
C VAL A 393 -20.19 9.97 17.01
N LYS A 394 -21.14 10.50 17.79
CA LYS A 394 -20.99 10.58 19.25
C LYS A 394 -20.93 9.19 19.89
N ALA A 395 -21.91 8.34 19.59
CA ALA A 395 -21.98 6.97 20.13
C ALA A 395 -20.81 6.11 19.63
N LEU A 396 -20.42 6.25 18.36
CA LEU A 396 -19.23 5.61 17.81
C LEU A 396 -17.98 6.01 18.60
N HIS A 397 -17.79 7.30 18.87
CA HIS A 397 -16.62 7.79 19.60
C HIS A 397 -16.52 7.20 21.01
N GLU A 398 -17.65 7.10 21.74
CA GLU A 398 -17.70 6.46 23.06
C GLU A 398 -17.19 5.01 22.99
N LYS A 399 -17.61 4.24 21.98
CA LYS A 399 -17.13 2.86 21.77
C LYS A 399 -15.68 2.77 21.30
N VAL A 400 -15.20 3.72 20.50
CA VAL A 400 -13.78 3.82 20.12
C VAL A 400 -12.90 4.08 21.35
N VAL A 401 -13.37 4.88 22.32
CA VAL A 401 -12.69 5.10 23.60
C VAL A 401 -12.63 3.81 24.42
N GLU A 402 -13.75 3.10 24.57
CA GLU A 402 -13.82 1.81 25.27
C GLU A 402 -12.85 0.77 24.67
N SER A 403 -12.70 0.77 23.35
CA SER A 403 -11.84 -0.16 22.61
C SER A 403 -10.34 0.22 22.63
N GLY A 404 -9.97 1.34 23.29
CA GLY A 404 -8.60 1.84 23.33
C GLY A 404 -8.07 2.33 21.97
N LEU A 405 -8.97 2.73 21.06
CA LEU A 405 -8.66 3.12 19.68
C LEU A 405 -8.82 4.64 19.44
N ALA A 406 -9.05 5.42 20.48
CA ALA A 406 -9.30 6.87 20.43
C ALA A 406 -8.03 7.72 20.27
N ALA A 407 -6.98 7.21 19.61
CA ALA A 407 -5.80 8.01 19.28
C ALA A 407 -6.19 9.11 18.27
N ASP A 408 -5.93 10.37 18.64
CA ASP A 408 -6.23 11.55 17.85
C ASP A 408 -5.09 11.91 16.87
N GLY A 409 -5.37 12.86 16.00
CA GLY A 409 -4.37 13.40 15.09
C GLY A 409 -4.02 12.46 13.95
N VAL A 410 -5.01 11.81 13.32
CA VAL A 410 -4.73 11.08 12.07
C VAL A 410 -4.09 12.04 11.04
N HIS A 411 -3.06 11.58 10.35
CA HIS A 411 -2.26 12.35 9.39
C HIS A 411 -1.53 13.59 9.94
N ASP A 412 -1.41 13.72 11.26
CA ASP A 412 -0.55 14.74 11.86
C ASP A 412 0.92 14.28 11.98
N ILE A 413 1.79 15.14 12.49
CA ILE A 413 3.22 14.85 12.71
C ILE A 413 3.47 13.66 13.64
N ALA A 414 2.54 13.35 14.54
CA ALA A 414 2.62 12.20 15.44
C ALA A 414 2.09 10.90 14.79
N ASP A 415 1.44 10.98 13.62
CA ASP A 415 1.04 9.84 12.79
C ASP A 415 2.21 9.28 11.97
N VAL A 416 3.24 8.83 12.69
CA VAL A 416 4.51 8.37 12.12
C VAL A 416 4.34 7.01 11.43
N VAL A 417 4.64 6.96 10.13
CA VAL A 417 4.63 5.73 9.32
C VAL A 417 5.96 5.00 9.47
N SER A 418 5.92 3.68 9.67
CA SER A 418 7.14 2.88 9.76
C SER A 418 7.02 1.51 9.10
N CYS A 419 8.14 1.03 8.57
CA CYS A 419 8.24 -0.38 8.16
C CYS A 419 8.49 -1.29 9.39
N PRO A 420 8.40 -2.63 9.25
CA PRO A 420 8.70 -3.54 10.35
C PRO A 420 10.12 -3.40 10.93
N GLY A 421 11.10 -3.06 10.09
CA GLY A 421 12.50 -2.91 10.52
C GLY A 421 13.10 -4.19 11.07
N ALA A 422 14.21 -4.06 11.80
CA ALA A 422 14.97 -5.18 12.33
C ALA A 422 14.22 -6.06 13.34
N GLU A 423 13.06 -5.61 13.84
CA GLU A 423 12.18 -6.34 14.76
C GLU A 423 11.71 -7.67 14.15
N THR A 424 11.21 -7.64 12.90
CA THR A 424 10.67 -8.84 12.24
C THR A 424 11.12 -9.04 10.79
N CYS A 425 11.83 -8.06 10.21
CA CYS A 425 12.32 -8.13 8.83
C CYS A 425 13.78 -8.58 8.75
N ASN A 426 14.03 -9.63 7.96
CA ASN A 426 15.37 -10.14 7.66
C ASN A 426 16.31 -9.15 6.94
N LEU A 427 15.76 -8.09 6.32
CA LEU A 427 16.54 -7.03 5.67
C LEU A 427 16.67 -5.77 6.54
N GLY A 428 16.08 -5.75 7.73
CA GLY A 428 16.12 -4.60 8.63
C GLY A 428 17.49 -4.45 9.28
N ILE A 429 18.06 -3.25 9.17
CA ILE A 429 19.31 -2.87 9.83
C ILE A 429 19.01 -2.25 11.19
N THR A 430 17.96 -1.42 11.26
CA THR A 430 17.56 -0.68 12.47
C THR A 430 16.12 -0.97 12.88
N LYS A 431 15.80 -0.77 14.17
CA LYS A 431 14.47 -1.00 14.76
C LYS A 431 13.54 0.20 14.49
N SER A 432 12.99 0.27 13.27
CA SER A 432 12.19 1.43 12.81
C SER A 432 10.92 1.71 13.62
N ARG A 433 10.28 0.67 14.20
CA ARG A 433 9.07 0.84 15.00
C ARG A 433 9.36 1.51 16.35
N ASN A 434 10.45 1.13 17.02
CA ASN A 434 10.92 1.80 18.25
C ASN A 434 11.26 3.27 18.01
N LEU A 435 11.91 3.60 16.87
CA LEU A 435 12.15 5.01 16.54
C LEU A 435 10.83 5.76 16.30
N ALA A 436 9.85 5.14 15.65
CA ALA A 436 8.55 5.77 15.42
C ALA A 436 7.80 6.08 16.73
N GLU A 437 7.87 5.17 17.70
CA GLU A 437 7.31 5.36 19.04
C GLU A 437 7.97 6.55 19.76
N VAL A 438 9.30 6.57 19.85
CA VAL A 438 10.03 7.67 20.50
C VAL A 438 9.77 9.01 19.82
N LEU A 439 9.72 9.04 18.48
CA LEU A 439 9.45 10.28 17.75
C LEU A 439 8.02 10.76 17.97
N ARG A 440 7.02 9.85 17.95
CA ARG A 440 5.61 10.19 18.22
C ARG A 440 5.47 10.93 19.54
N ASP A 441 6.08 10.41 20.61
CA ASP A 441 5.99 11.02 21.94
C ASP A 441 6.66 12.39 21.99
N ARG A 442 7.83 12.53 21.34
CA ARG A 442 8.56 13.81 21.27
C ARG A 442 7.81 14.89 20.50
N VAL A 443 7.18 14.54 19.38
CA VAL A 443 6.49 15.52 18.51
C VAL A 443 5.05 15.80 18.93
N ARG A 444 4.46 15.00 19.82
CA ARG A 444 3.11 15.23 20.35
C ARG A 444 2.95 16.61 21.01
N ALA A 445 4.05 17.14 21.56
CA ALA A 445 4.12 18.46 22.16
C ALA A 445 4.18 19.62 21.15
N ILE A 446 4.26 19.36 19.84
CA ILE A 446 4.20 20.38 18.79
C ILE A 446 2.73 20.75 18.52
N GLY A 447 2.38 22.02 18.73
CA GLY A 447 0.99 22.49 18.73
C GLY A 447 0.63 23.39 17.55
N ASP A 448 1.60 23.95 16.82
CA ASP A 448 1.31 24.85 15.71
C ASP A 448 0.77 24.10 14.48
N GLU A 449 -0.17 24.74 13.78
CA GLU A 449 -0.93 24.10 12.70
C GLU A 449 -0.05 23.66 11.53
N GLU A 450 0.98 24.43 11.17
CA GLU A 450 1.86 24.12 10.05
C GLU A 450 2.79 22.93 10.37
N SER A 451 3.43 22.93 11.54
CA SER A 451 4.30 21.80 11.92
C SER A 451 3.50 20.51 12.12
N ARG A 452 2.22 20.59 12.52
CA ARG A 452 1.35 19.40 12.59
C ARG A 452 1.11 18.74 11.23
N LYS A 453 1.29 19.44 10.10
CA LYS A 453 1.11 18.87 8.75
C LYS A 453 2.31 18.04 8.30
N ILE A 454 3.48 18.20 8.93
CA ILE A 454 4.73 17.50 8.61
C ILE A 454 4.51 15.99 8.71
N GLN A 455 4.88 15.25 7.66
CA GLN A 455 4.84 13.80 7.65
C GLN A 455 6.20 13.21 8.01
N ILE A 456 6.22 12.32 9.00
CA ILE A 456 7.42 11.56 9.37
C ILE A 456 7.29 10.11 8.86
N LYS A 457 8.30 9.64 8.11
CA LYS A 457 8.31 8.26 7.60
C LYS A 457 9.65 7.57 7.80
N ILE A 458 9.61 6.34 8.31
CA ILE A 458 10.80 5.62 8.78
C ILE A 458 10.94 4.26 8.09
N SER A 459 12.14 3.93 7.62
CA SER A 459 12.50 2.58 7.16
C SER A 459 13.71 2.03 7.90
N GLY A 460 13.69 0.75 8.25
CA GLY A 460 14.83 0.10 8.91
C GLY A 460 16.02 -0.20 7.98
N CYS A 461 15.90 0.07 6.67
CA CYS A 461 16.96 -0.08 5.68
C CYS A 461 16.67 0.75 4.39
N PRO A 462 17.61 0.83 3.43
CA PRO A 462 17.47 1.63 2.20
C PRO A 462 16.35 1.16 1.25
N ASN A 463 15.68 0.02 1.50
CA ASN A 463 14.59 -0.47 0.66
C ASN A 463 13.34 0.43 0.63
N SER A 464 13.23 1.36 1.58
CA SER A 464 12.17 2.37 1.63
C SER A 464 10.74 1.79 1.71
N CYS A 465 10.56 0.69 2.45
CA CYS A 465 9.22 0.11 2.69
C CYS A 465 8.30 1.06 3.48
N GLY A 466 8.87 1.88 4.37
CA GLY A 466 8.16 2.96 5.06
C GLY A 466 8.07 4.24 4.23
N GLN A 467 8.59 4.29 3.00
CA GLN A 467 8.47 5.41 2.06
C GLN A 467 9.17 6.71 2.51
N HIS A 468 10.33 6.61 3.15
CA HIS A 468 11.07 7.76 3.70
C HIS A 468 11.47 8.87 2.70
N HIS A 469 11.52 8.59 1.40
CA HIS A 469 11.86 9.62 0.39
C HIS A 469 10.72 10.59 0.10
N VAL A 470 9.49 10.23 0.44
CA VAL A 470 8.27 11.01 0.14
C VAL A 470 7.60 11.47 1.42
N ALA A 471 8.44 11.93 2.33
CA ALA A 471 8.07 12.47 3.63
C ALA A 471 8.80 13.80 3.83
N ASP A 472 8.15 14.73 4.52
CA ASP A 472 8.77 15.98 4.93
C ASP A 472 10.02 15.69 5.76
N ILE A 473 9.93 14.68 6.64
CA ILE A 473 11.05 14.14 7.42
C ILE A 473 11.12 12.62 7.23
N GLY A 474 12.17 12.16 6.55
CA GLY A 474 12.44 10.76 6.26
C GLY A 474 13.59 10.19 7.07
N PHE A 475 13.46 8.97 7.57
CA PHE A 475 14.55 8.23 8.20
C PHE A 475 14.79 6.89 7.50
N HIS A 476 16.05 6.54 7.24
CA HIS A 476 16.38 5.17 6.84
C HIS A 476 17.61 4.60 7.53
N GLY A 477 17.52 3.31 7.89
CA GLY A 477 18.55 2.60 8.63
C GLY A 477 19.78 2.24 7.80
N MET A 478 20.95 2.40 8.41
CA MET A 478 22.27 2.08 7.87
C MET A 478 23.17 1.51 8.98
N SER A 479 24.33 0.97 8.64
CA SER A 479 25.38 0.60 9.60
C SER A 479 26.58 1.52 9.38
N ARG A 480 27.22 1.96 10.48
CA ARG A 480 28.44 2.78 10.46
C ARG A 480 29.41 2.24 11.51
N LYS A 481 30.71 2.30 11.24
CA LYS A 481 31.74 2.03 12.25
C LYS A 481 31.88 3.23 13.20
N VAL A 482 31.75 3.01 14.49
CA VAL A 482 31.98 3.97 15.57
C VAL A 482 32.97 3.32 16.53
N GLU A 483 34.12 3.96 16.76
CA GLU A 483 35.18 3.44 17.66
C GLU A 483 35.65 2.00 17.33
N GLY A 484 35.55 1.60 16.07
CA GLY A 484 35.93 0.26 15.60
C GLY A 484 34.77 -0.73 15.50
N ASP A 485 33.69 -0.50 16.24
CA ASP A 485 32.51 -1.37 16.28
C ASP A 485 31.45 -0.96 15.25
N GLN A 486 30.71 -1.94 14.72
CA GLN A 486 29.55 -1.65 13.88
C GLN A 486 28.36 -1.23 14.74
N ALA A 487 27.84 -0.02 14.49
CA ALA A 487 26.67 0.52 15.16
C ALA A 487 25.53 0.82 14.16
N PRO A 488 24.26 0.56 14.54
CA PRO A 488 23.11 0.98 13.75
C PRO A 488 23.00 2.51 13.73
N TYR A 489 22.73 3.08 12.55
CA TYR A 489 22.55 4.52 12.35
C TYR A 489 21.32 4.80 11.50
N TYR A 490 20.75 6.00 11.62
CA TYR A 490 19.70 6.48 10.72
C TYR A 490 20.20 7.67 9.92
N GLN A 491 20.06 7.60 8.59
CA GLN A 491 20.19 8.80 7.75
C GLN A 491 18.86 9.55 7.75
N LEU A 492 18.92 10.84 8.06
CA LEU A 492 17.83 11.80 7.97
C LEU A 492 17.75 12.37 6.55
N LEU A 493 16.54 12.47 6.01
CA LEU A 493 16.19 13.11 4.76
C LEU A 493 15.11 14.17 5.05
N VAL A 494 15.13 15.28 4.32
CA VAL A 494 14.15 16.36 4.50
C VAL A 494 13.64 16.86 3.14
N GLY A 495 12.40 17.35 3.10
CA GLY A 495 11.82 18.02 1.92
C GLY A 495 11.23 17.09 0.86
N GLY A 496 10.99 15.82 1.17
CA GLY A 496 10.28 14.91 0.26
C GLY A 496 8.77 15.12 0.32
N SER A 497 8.06 14.88 -0.79
CA SER A 497 6.60 14.80 -0.80
C SER A 497 6.13 13.67 -1.70
N GLY A 498 5.08 12.97 -1.25
CA GLY A 498 4.36 11.95 -2.04
C GLY A 498 3.02 12.44 -2.56
N ARG A 499 2.60 13.65 -2.18
CA ARG A 499 1.35 14.28 -2.59
C ARG A 499 1.69 15.44 -3.52
N HIS A 500 0.78 15.75 -4.44
CA HIS A 500 0.86 17.04 -5.11
C HIS A 500 0.39 18.09 -4.11
N ASN A 501 1.28 19.01 -3.72
CA ASN A 501 0.88 20.18 -2.95
C ASN A 501 0.11 21.07 -3.93
N SER A 502 -1.21 21.03 -3.88
CA SER A 502 -2.09 22.00 -4.53
C SER A 502 -2.71 22.93 -3.51
#